data_AF-B3MD54-F1
#
_entry.id   AF-B3MD54-F1
#
_cell.length_a   1.000
_cell.length_b   1.000
_cell.length_c   1.000
_cell.angle_alpha   90.00
_cell.angle_beta   90.00
_cell.angle_gamma   90.00
#
_symmetry.space_group_name_H-M   'P 1'
#
loop_
_entity.id
_entity.type
_entity.pdbx_description
1 polymer ?
#
loop_
_entity_poly.entity_id
_entity_poly.type
_entity_poly.pdbx_seq_one_letter_code
_entity_poly.pdbx_strand_id
1 'polypeptide(L)'
;MTHRTRGAAGAGEAALQGGEAGGAAAIPGGVVPAGETSTNAGERIIIIRKESLSNWDSERAARFFGDLQVNEVRTMHYLGLAYMVLARRPRLQLKVPLATLNFDDGAAAAGSGERGGYALQLIFTCPASYPLQVPHVEIVEKRNISDALEQALHEEIAQTLEQHLGLQMIVPVVTRLQMMMNTEMRRPSSQD
;
A
#
# COMPACT_ATOMS: atom_id res chain seq x y z
N MET A 1 37.68 -37.26 40.41
CA MET A 1 38.82 -36.42 40.00
C MET A 1 38.29 -35.37 39.01
N THR A 2 38.02 -34.15 39.47
CA THR A 2 38.91 -32.95 39.37
C THR A 2 39.03 -32.45 37.92
N HIS A 3 38.76 -31.20 37.55
CA HIS A 3 38.75 -29.91 38.25
C HIS A 3 38.07 -28.86 37.30
N ARG A 4 37.22 -27.93 37.80
CA ARG A 4 37.47 -26.45 37.96
C ARG A 4 37.66 -25.68 36.62
N THR A 5 37.21 -24.43 36.37
CA THR A 5 36.62 -23.32 37.16
C THR A 5 36.37 -22.10 36.26
N ARG A 6 35.44 -21.20 36.72
CA ARG A 6 35.45 -19.71 36.66
C ARG A 6 35.48 -19.01 35.28
N GLY A 7 34.94 -17.82 35.08
CA GLY A 7 34.40 -16.72 35.90
C GLY A 7 34.03 -15.57 34.92
N ALA A 8 32.95 -14.81 35.12
CA ALA A 8 32.84 -13.59 35.93
C ALA A 8 33.11 -12.28 35.16
N ALA A 9 32.24 -11.28 35.42
CA ALA A 9 32.34 -9.83 35.16
C ALA A 9 32.24 -9.36 33.69
N GLY A 10 31.64 -8.21 33.35
CA GLY A 10 31.08 -7.12 34.14
C GLY A 10 30.77 -5.92 33.23
N ALA A 11 29.76 -5.15 33.62
CA ALA A 11 29.67 -3.67 33.61
C ALA A 11 30.01 -2.86 32.34
N GLY A 12 29.11 -1.93 31.99
CA GLY A 12 29.33 -0.92 30.95
C GLY A 12 28.21 0.11 30.88
N GLU A 13 28.09 0.90 31.95
CA GLU A 13 27.35 2.16 32.04
C GLU A 13 28.09 3.25 31.25
N ALA A 14 27.40 4.04 30.42
CA ALA A 14 27.89 5.36 30.00
C ALA A 14 26.73 6.23 29.47
N ALA A 15 26.37 7.22 30.27
CA ALA A 15 25.59 8.38 29.90
C ALA A 15 26.39 9.30 28.95
N LEU A 16 25.69 10.05 28.10
CA LEU A 16 26.20 11.28 27.50
C LEU A 16 25.10 12.35 27.52
N GLN A 17 25.36 13.36 28.35
CA GLN A 17 24.70 14.65 28.42
C GLN A 17 25.16 15.57 27.28
N GLY A 18 24.28 16.51 26.92
CA GLY A 18 24.70 17.91 26.75
C GLY A 18 24.71 18.46 25.32
N GLY A 19 24.14 19.65 25.15
CA GLY A 19 24.52 20.58 24.08
C GLY A 19 23.37 21.37 23.46
N GLU A 20 23.03 22.49 24.08
CA GLU A 20 22.15 23.54 23.53
C GLU A 20 22.77 24.29 22.32
N ALA A 21 21.87 25.00 21.65
CA ALA A 21 22.03 26.34 21.05
C ALA A 21 22.22 26.46 19.53
N GLY A 22 21.29 27.22 18.93
CA GLY A 22 21.64 28.34 18.06
C GLY A 22 21.49 28.10 16.56
N GLY A 23 20.48 28.73 15.96
CA GLY A 23 20.40 28.83 14.50
C GLY A 23 19.08 29.38 13.99
N ALA A 24 18.81 30.66 14.26
CA ALA A 24 17.72 31.39 13.60
C ALA A 24 17.98 31.42 12.08
N ALA A 25 17.17 30.68 11.33
CA ALA A 25 17.21 30.68 9.87
C ALA A 25 16.68 32.03 9.35
N ALA A 26 17.57 32.78 8.72
CA ALA A 26 17.26 33.98 7.96
C ALA A 26 16.29 33.66 6.83
N ILE A 27 15.25 34.50 6.69
CA ILE A 27 14.32 34.50 5.56
C ILE A 27 15.06 35.08 4.34
N PRO A 28 15.29 34.34 3.24
CA PRO A 28 15.83 34.93 2.03
C PRO A 28 14.75 35.72 1.30
N GLY A 29 15.14 36.92 0.87
CA GLY A 29 14.27 37.99 0.40
C GLY A 29 13.32 37.62 -0.74
N GLY A 30 12.10 38.16 -0.63
CA GLY A 30 11.19 38.29 -1.76
C GLY A 30 11.79 39.26 -2.78
N VAL A 31 12.26 38.72 -3.90
CA VAL A 31 12.53 39.49 -5.11
C VAL A 31 11.19 39.87 -5.70
N VAL A 32 10.85 41.16 -5.61
CA VAL A 32 9.71 41.77 -6.30
C VAL A 32 10.05 41.82 -7.79
N PRO A 33 9.30 41.17 -8.70
CA PRO A 33 9.53 41.36 -10.12
C PRO A 33 9.11 42.79 -10.51
N ALA A 34 10.03 43.50 -11.15
CA ALA A 34 9.81 44.82 -11.70
C ALA A 34 8.65 44.78 -12.72
N GLY A 35 7.49 45.32 -12.32
CA GLY A 35 6.42 45.64 -13.24
C GLY A 35 6.71 46.97 -13.91
N GLU A 36 6.84 46.97 -15.23
CA GLU A 36 6.88 48.21 -16.01
C GLU A 36 5.54 48.94 -15.85
N THR A 37 5.58 50.13 -15.24
CA THR A 37 4.45 51.04 -15.16
C THR A 37 4.36 51.86 -16.44
N SER A 38 3.46 51.47 -17.35
CA SER A 38 2.95 52.40 -18.36
C SER A 38 1.73 53.09 -17.79
N THR A 39 1.83 54.42 -17.64
CA THR A 39 0.78 55.28 -17.08
C THR A 39 -0.03 55.88 -18.23
N ASN A 40 -1.28 55.47 -18.36
CA ASN A 40 -2.35 56.31 -18.90
C ASN A 40 -3.58 56.12 -18.02
N ALA A 41 -4.23 57.25 -17.72
CA ALA A 41 -5.32 57.35 -16.76
C ALA A 41 -6.54 56.52 -17.17
N GLY A 42 -7.11 55.79 -16.21
CA GLY A 42 -8.38 55.07 -16.33
C GLY A 42 -8.21 53.56 -16.51
N GLU A 43 -8.51 52.82 -15.44
CA GLU A 43 -8.54 51.35 -15.34
C GLU A 43 -7.21 50.59 -15.54
N ARG A 44 -6.58 50.24 -14.40
CA ARG A 44 -5.60 49.15 -14.34
C ARG A 44 -6.32 47.82 -14.48
N ILE A 45 -6.47 47.33 -15.71
CA ILE A 45 -6.81 45.92 -15.95
C ILE A 45 -5.53 45.11 -15.72
N ILE A 46 -5.43 44.44 -14.58
CA ILE A 46 -4.38 43.46 -14.32
C ILE A 46 -4.75 42.21 -15.15
N ILE A 47 -4.12 42.03 -16.30
CA ILE A 47 -4.20 40.78 -17.05
C ILE A 47 -3.29 39.76 -16.33
N ILE A 48 -3.85 39.03 -15.37
CA ILE A 48 -3.20 37.87 -14.78
C ILE A 48 -3.15 36.78 -15.86
N ARG A 49 -1.95 36.44 -16.35
CA ARG A 49 -1.76 35.30 -17.28
C ARG A 49 -2.35 34.04 -16.64
N LYS A 50 -3.45 33.55 -17.23
CA LYS A 50 -4.20 32.34 -16.81
C LYS A 50 -3.43 31.03 -17.01
N GLU A 51 -2.18 31.09 -17.47
CA GLU A 51 -1.41 29.93 -17.93
C GLU A 51 -0.73 29.12 -16.81
N SER A 52 -0.69 29.61 -15.56
CA SER A 52 0.00 28.90 -14.47
C SER A 52 -0.90 28.26 -13.40
N LEU A 53 -2.21 28.53 -13.41
CA LEU A 53 -3.13 28.02 -12.37
C LEU A 53 -3.53 26.57 -12.62
N SER A 54 -3.88 26.21 -13.86
CA SER A 54 -4.36 24.86 -14.21
C SER A 54 -3.29 23.77 -14.06
N ASN A 55 -2.03 24.09 -14.36
CA ASN A 55 -0.94 23.13 -14.31
C ASN A 55 -0.54 22.82 -12.85
N TRP A 56 -0.64 23.83 -11.99
CA TRP A 56 -0.35 23.70 -10.56
C TRP A 56 -1.39 22.81 -9.84
N ASP A 57 -2.64 22.87 -10.27
CA ASP A 57 -3.70 21.98 -9.77
C ASP A 57 -3.44 20.51 -10.14
N SER A 58 -2.93 20.26 -11.34
CA SER A 58 -2.61 18.90 -11.80
C SER A 58 -1.43 18.27 -11.03
N GLU A 59 -0.38 19.05 -10.74
CA GLU A 59 0.77 18.57 -10.00
C GLU A 59 0.42 18.30 -8.53
N ARG A 60 -0.40 19.17 -7.92
CA ARG A 60 -0.93 18.97 -6.57
C ARG A 60 -1.81 17.74 -6.48
N ALA A 61 -2.71 17.55 -7.44
CA ALA A 61 -3.55 16.36 -7.51
C ALA A 61 -2.69 15.09 -7.64
N ALA A 62 -1.68 15.10 -8.51
CA ALA A 62 -0.77 13.96 -8.68
C ALA A 62 0.02 13.64 -7.41
N ARG A 63 0.50 14.67 -6.68
CA ARG A 63 1.16 14.48 -5.38
C ARG A 63 0.19 13.91 -4.34
N PHE A 64 -1.02 14.46 -4.26
CA PHE A 64 -2.06 14.00 -3.34
C PHE A 64 -2.44 12.54 -3.54
N PHE A 65 -2.72 12.11 -4.79
CA PHE A 65 -3.00 10.70 -5.08
C PHE A 65 -1.79 9.81 -4.85
N GLY A 66 -0.58 10.31 -5.13
CA GLY A 66 0.66 9.63 -4.78
C GLY A 66 0.78 9.37 -3.27
N ASP A 67 0.46 10.36 -2.44
CA ASP A 67 0.49 10.23 -0.98
C ASP A 67 -0.57 9.25 -0.47
N LEU A 68 -1.78 9.23 -1.06
CA LEU A 68 -2.82 8.25 -0.72
C LEU A 68 -2.39 6.82 -1.05
N GLN A 69 -1.76 6.60 -2.20
CA GLN A 69 -1.20 5.30 -2.59
C GLN A 69 -0.10 4.85 -1.62
N VAL A 70 0.81 5.76 -1.25
CA VAL A 70 1.87 5.47 -0.26
C VAL A 70 1.29 5.15 1.11
N ASN A 71 0.26 5.88 1.53
CA ASN A 71 -0.40 5.63 2.81
C ASN A 71 -1.01 4.24 2.86
N GLU A 72 -1.57 3.73 1.77
CA GLU A 72 -2.15 2.39 1.78
C GLU A 72 -1.09 1.30 1.88
N VAL A 73 0.04 1.45 1.19
CA VAL A 73 1.19 0.55 1.33
C VAL A 73 1.71 0.54 2.77
N ARG A 74 1.73 1.70 3.44
CA ARG A 74 2.07 1.79 4.87
C ARG A 74 1.03 1.08 5.73
N THR A 75 -0.26 1.26 5.47
CA THR A 75 -1.33 0.55 6.16
C THR A 75 -1.16 -0.96 6.04
N MET A 76 -0.91 -1.48 4.83
CA MET A 76 -0.64 -2.91 4.61
C MET A 76 0.54 -3.40 5.44
N HIS A 77 1.63 -2.63 5.46
CA HIS A 77 2.81 -2.95 6.27
C HIS A 77 2.50 -3.00 7.77
N TYR A 78 1.77 -2.03 8.30
CA TYR A 78 1.41 -1.99 9.73
C TYR A 78 0.44 -3.09 10.13
N LEU A 79 -0.43 -3.52 9.22
CA LEU A 79 -1.32 -4.66 9.44
C LEU A 79 -0.62 -6.02 9.27
N GLY A 80 0.67 -6.04 8.93
CA GLY A 80 1.42 -7.28 8.69
C GLY A 80 0.94 -8.05 7.47
N LEU A 81 0.27 -7.39 6.51
CA LEU A 81 -0.14 -8.02 5.26
C LEU A 81 1.09 -8.25 4.40
N ALA A 82 1.25 -9.47 3.88
CA ALA A 82 2.34 -9.78 2.97
C ALA A 82 2.12 -9.06 1.63
N TYR A 83 3.15 -8.36 1.13
CA TYR A 83 3.10 -7.75 -0.20
C TYR A 83 4.51 -7.60 -0.78
N MET A 84 4.56 -7.46 -2.11
CA MET A 84 5.75 -7.09 -2.87
C MET A 84 5.40 -5.91 -3.77
N VAL A 85 6.24 -4.87 -3.75
CA VAL A 85 6.08 -3.72 -4.65
C VAL A 85 6.75 -4.05 -5.98
N LEU A 86 5.96 -4.23 -7.03
CA LEU A 86 6.45 -4.51 -8.38
C LEU A 86 6.91 -3.22 -9.08
N ALA A 87 6.14 -2.14 -8.91
CA ALA A 87 6.47 -0.83 -9.46
C ALA A 87 5.93 0.28 -8.55
N ARG A 88 6.63 1.42 -8.49
CA ARG A 88 6.16 2.63 -7.79
C ARG A 88 5.76 3.76 -8.74
N ARG A 89 6.33 3.79 -9.95
CA ARG A 89 6.15 4.85 -10.95
C ARG A 89 6.17 4.23 -12.35
N PRO A 90 5.36 4.72 -13.31
CA PRO A 90 4.38 5.80 -13.18
C PRO A 90 3.10 5.38 -12.42
N ARG A 91 2.89 4.09 -12.21
CA ARG A 91 1.74 3.52 -11.48
C ARG A 91 2.24 2.61 -10.37
N LEU A 92 1.61 2.68 -9.20
CA LEU A 92 1.86 1.71 -8.14
C LEU A 92 1.34 0.35 -8.59
N GLN A 93 2.20 -0.66 -8.52
CA GLN A 93 1.83 -2.04 -8.76
C GLN A 93 2.28 -2.91 -7.58
N LEU A 94 1.35 -3.67 -7.02
CA LEU A 94 1.58 -4.52 -5.85
C LEU A 94 1.22 -5.96 -6.19
N LYS A 95 2.01 -6.88 -5.64
CA LYS A 95 1.74 -8.32 -5.64
C LYS A 95 1.47 -8.76 -4.21
N VAL A 96 0.32 -9.39 -3.97
CA VAL A 96 -0.15 -9.78 -2.64
C VAL A 96 -0.43 -11.29 -2.63
N PRO A 97 0.42 -12.11 -1.98
CA PRO A 97 0.14 -13.53 -1.83
C PRO A 97 -0.96 -13.78 -0.80
N LEU A 98 -1.89 -14.67 -1.13
CA LEU A 98 -2.93 -15.19 -0.22
C LEU A 98 -2.82 -16.70 -0.13
N ALA A 99 -2.95 -17.24 1.08
CA ALA A 99 -3.01 -18.67 1.33
C ALA A 99 -3.93 -18.96 2.51
N THR A 100 -4.63 -20.10 2.47
CA THR A 100 -5.37 -20.58 3.63
C THR A 100 -4.43 -21.11 4.71
N LEU A 101 -4.90 -21.13 5.96
CA LEU A 101 -4.10 -21.50 7.13
C LEU A 101 -3.43 -22.88 7.04
N ASN A 102 -4.04 -23.87 6.37
CA ASN A 102 -3.46 -25.21 6.24
C ASN A 102 -2.92 -25.46 4.81
N PHE A 103 -2.47 -24.42 4.11
CA PHE A 103 -1.74 -24.60 2.86
C PHE A 103 -0.37 -25.21 3.14
N ASP A 104 -0.15 -26.44 2.69
CA ASP A 104 1.13 -27.13 2.73
C ASP A 104 1.65 -27.31 1.30
N ASP A 105 2.87 -26.87 1.01
CA ASP A 105 3.47 -26.86 -0.33
C ASP A 105 4.00 -28.25 -0.76
N GLY A 106 3.38 -29.32 -0.24
CA GLY A 106 3.58 -30.68 -0.76
C GLY A 106 4.73 -31.49 -0.18
N ALA A 107 5.08 -31.35 1.11
CA ALA A 107 6.00 -32.30 1.77
C ALA A 107 5.36 -33.19 2.84
N ALA A 108 4.29 -32.77 3.52
CA ALA A 108 3.71 -33.54 4.64
C ALA A 108 2.27 -34.04 4.41
N ALA A 109 1.55 -33.51 3.42
CA ALA A 109 0.14 -33.82 3.19
C ALA A 109 -0.16 -35.16 2.48
N ALA A 110 0.84 -35.95 2.07
CA ALA A 110 0.62 -37.21 1.35
C ALA A 110 0.08 -38.37 2.24
N GLY A 111 -0.24 -38.12 3.51
CA GLY A 111 -0.69 -39.13 4.46
C GLY A 111 -1.95 -38.79 5.26
N SER A 112 -2.42 -37.55 5.26
CA SER A 112 -3.68 -37.15 5.92
C SER A 112 -4.71 -36.83 4.86
N GLY A 113 -5.88 -37.49 4.88
CA GLY A 113 -6.98 -37.24 3.94
C GLY A 113 -7.65 -35.87 4.10
N GLU A 114 -6.91 -34.84 4.48
CA GLU A 114 -7.37 -33.47 4.63
C GLU A 114 -7.39 -32.77 3.26
N ARG A 115 -8.45 -32.00 2.99
CA ARG A 115 -8.52 -31.13 1.81
C ARG A 115 -7.32 -30.19 1.81
N GLY A 116 -6.52 -30.24 0.74
CA GLY A 116 -5.39 -29.33 0.55
C GLY A 116 -5.84 -27.87 0.62
N GLY A 117 -5.02 -27.01 1.24
CA GLY A 117 -5.28 -25.58 1.30
C GLY A 117 -5.30 -24.90 -0.07
N TYR A 118 -5.81 -23.68 -0.10
CA TYR A 118 -5.83 -22.81 -1.27
C TYR A 118 -4.69 -21.80 -1.22
N ALA A 119 -4.11 -21.48 -2.37
CA ALA A 119 -3.18 -20.36 -2.50
C ALA A 119 -3.36 -19.65 -3.85
N LEU A 120 -3.17 -18.34 -3.86
CA LEU A 120 -3.18 -17.50 -5.06
C LEU A 120 -2.40 -16.22 -4.79
N GLN A 121 -2.23 -15.40 -5.82
CA GLN A 121 -1.68 -14.06 -5.69
C GLN A 121 -2.57 -13.04 -6.39
N LEU A 122 -2.64 -11.85 -5.82
CA LEU A 122 -3.32 -10.71 -6.40
C LEU A 122 -2.30 -9.73 -6.96
N ILE A 123 -2.49 -9.28 -8.19
CA ILE A 123 -1.75 -8.15 -8.76
C ILE A 123 -2.67 -6.94 -8.80
N PHE A 124 -2.35 -5.92 -8.00
CA PHE A 124 -3.03 -4.63 -8.02
C PHE A 124 -2.24 -3.67 -8.90
N THR A 125 -2.90 -3.04 -9.86
CA THR A 125 -2.32 -1.97 -10.69
C THR A 125 -3.15 -0.69 -10.50
N CYS A 126 -2.60 0.26 -9.75
CA CYS A 126 -3.31 1.48 -9.39
C CYS A 126 -3.23 2.54 -10.49
N PRO A 127 -4.37 3.13 -10.91
CA PRO A 127 -4.35 4.31 -11.76
C PRO A 127 -3.74 5.52 -11.04
N ALA A 128 -3.32 6.53 -11.80
CA ALA A 128 -2.74 7.75 -11.23
C ALA A 128 -3.71 8.51 -10.32
N SER A 129 -5.02 8.38 -10.55
CA SER A 129 -6.11 8.99 -9.78
C SER A 129 -6.63 8.12 -8.63
N TYR A 130 -6.01 6.97 -8.36
CA TYR A 130 -6.38 6.13 -7.23
C TYR A 130 -6.34 6.95 -5.91
N PRO A 131 -7.36 6.87 -5.04
CA PRO A 131 -8.48 5.93 -5.03
C PRO A 131 -9.79 6.39 -5.71
N LEU A 132 -9.79 7.51 -6.43
CA LEU A 132 -11.00 7.96 -7.15
C LEU A 132 -11.36 7.09 -8.35
N GLN A 133 -10.40 6.28 -8.80
CA GLN A 133 -10.60 5.24 -9.80
C GLN A 133 -10.15 3.91 -9.21
N VAL A 134 -10.91 2.86 -9.50
CA VAL A 134 -10.60 1.49 -9.04
C VAL A 134 -9.27 1.00 -9.60
N PRO A 135 -8.48 0.25 -8.82
CA PRO A 135 -7.30 -0.44 -9.32
C PRO A 135 -7.75 -1.60 -10.23
N HIS A 136 -6.92 -1.93 -11.22
CA HIS A 136 -7.06 -3.20 -11.92
C HIS A 136 -6.51 -4.33 -11.04
N VAL A 137 -7.24 -5.43 -10.93
CA VAL A 137 -6.90 -6.55 -10.05
C VAL A 137 -6.90 -7.85 -10.84
N GLU A 138 -5.79 -8.58 -10.77
CA GLU A 138 -5.63 -9.89 -11.42
C GLU A 138 -5.36 -10.98 -10.38
N ILE A 139 -6.01 -12.13 -10.54
CA ILE A 139 -5.72 -13.34 -9.77
C ILE A 139 -4.73 -14.19 -10.56
N VAL A 140 -3.56 -14.46 -9.99
CA VAL A 140 -2.47 -15.21 -10.64
C VAL A 140 -1.92 -16.30 -9.72
N GLU A 141 -1.10 -17.20 -10.26
CA GLU A 141 -0.41 -18.28 -9.52
C GLU A 141 -1.35 -19.10 -8.60
N LYS A 142 -2.52 -19.48 -9.13
CA LYS A 142 -3.57 -20.22 -8.43
C LYS A 142 -3.15 -21.66 -8.11
N ARG A 143 -3.44 -22.12 -6.91
CA ARG A 143 -3.24 -23.50 -6.45
C ARG A 143 -4.49 -24.00 -5.72
N ASN A 144 -5.02 -25.13 -6.18
CA ASN A 144 -6.25 -25.74 -5.67
C ASN A 144 -7.50 -24.84 -5.74
N ILE A 145 -7.51 -23.82 -6.61
CA ILE A 145 -8.67 -22.95 -6.82
C ILE A 145 -9.53 -23.52 -7.95
N SER A 146 -10.81 -23.78 -7.69
CA SER A 146 -11.78 -24.15 -8.72
C SER A 146 -12.30 -22.91 -9.47
N ASP A 147 -12.78 -23.09 -10.70
CA ASP A 147 -13.36 -21.99 -11.49
C ASP A 147 -14.53 -21.31 -10.76
N ALA A 148 -15.34 -22.07 -10.03
CA ALA A 148 -16.45 -21.53 -9.23
C ALA A 148 -15.96 -20.65 -8.08
N LEU A 149 -14.88 -21.04 -7.39
CA LEU A 149 -14.29 -20.23 -6.33
C LEU A 149 -13.59 -19.00 -6.91
N GLU A 150 -12.90 -19.13 -8.04
CA GLU A 150 -12.29 -18.01 -8.74
C GLU A 150 -13.34 -16.97 -9.18
N GLN A 151 -14.45 -17.43 -9.76
CA GLN A 151 -15.55 -16.56 -10.13
C GLN A 151 -16.13 -15.82 -8.91
N ALA A 152 -16.35 -16.53 -7.80
CA ALA A 152 -16.79 -15.91 -6.55
C ALA A 152 -15.76 -14.89 -6.01
N LEU A 153 -14.45 -15.17 -6.13
CA LEU A 153 -13.39 -14.24 -5.74
C LEU A 153 -13.42 -12.98 -6.61
N HIS A 154 -13.64 -13.11 -7.92
CA HIS A 154 -13.78 -11.96 -8.82
C HIS A 154 -15.00 -11.10 -8.48
N GLU A 155 -16.14 -11.72 -8.18
CA GLU A 155 -17.35 -11.01 -7.75
C GLU A 155 -17.13 -10.25 -6.44
N GLU A 156 -16.47 -10.90 -5.47
CA GLU A 156 -16.13 -10.30 -4.18
C GLU A 156 -15.14 -9.13 -4.34
N ILE A 157 -14.15 -9.25 -5.24
CA ILE A 157 -13.25 -8.14 -5.60
C ILE A 157 -14.08 -6.97 -6.14
N ALA A 158 -14.90 -7.21 -7.17
CA ALA A 158 -15.67 -6.15 -7.82
C ALA A 158 -16.59 -5.41 -6.83
N GLN A 159 -17.33 -6.15 -6.01
CA GLN A 159 -18.20 -5.58 -4.97
C GLN A 159 -17.41 -4.78 -3.93
N THR A 160 -16.25 -5.29 -3.49
CA THR A 160 -15.44 -4.61 -2.49
C THR A 160 -14.85 -3.32 -3.02
N LEU A 161 -14.38 -3.31 -4.27
CA LEU A 161 -13.86 -2.11 -4.94
C LEU A 161 -14.95 -1.03 -5.07
N GLU A 162 -16.16 -1.42 -5.44
CA GLU A 162 -17.30 -0.50 -5.55
C GLU A 162 -17.67 0.11 -4.19
N GLN A 163 -17.77 -0.72 -3.14
CA GLN A 163 -18.11 -0.28 -1.79
C GLN A 163 -17.09 0.70 -1.18
N HIS A 164 -15.84 0.65 -1.63
CA HIS A 164 -14.73 1.45 -1.10
C HIS A 164 -14.22 2.48 -2.12
N LEU A 165 -14.98 2.78 -3.17
CA LEU A 165 -14.60 3.79 -4.16
C LEU A 165 -14.37 5.15 -3.49
N GLY A 166 -13.25 5.78 -3.80
CA GLY A 166 -12.81 7.03 -3.16
C GLY A 166 -12.05 6.83 -1.85
N LEU A 167 -11.91 5.60 -1.35
CA LEU A 167 -11.15 5.22 -0.16
C LEU A 167 -10.04 4.21 -0.51
N GLN A 168 -9.20 3.86 0.46
CA GLN A 168 -8.21 2.78 0.31
C GLN A 168 -8.94 1.43 0.14
N MET A 169 -8.78 0.78 -1.02
CA MET A 169 -9.52 -0.42 -1.45
C MET A 169 -8.71 -1.73 -1.34
N ILE A 170 -7.38 -1.69 -1.41
CA ILE A 170 -6.52 -2.89 -1.46
C ILE A 170 -6.64 -3.67 -0.16
N VAL A 171 -6.56 -3.01 0.98
CA VAL A 171 -6.67 -3.67 2.30
C VAL A 171 -8.03 -4.37 2.45
N PRO A 172 -9.18 -3.70 2.23
CA PRO A 172 -10.49 -4.36 2.24
C PRO A 172 -10.58 -5.58 1.32
N VAL A 173 -10.10 -5.48 0.08
CA VAL A 173 -10.10 -6.61 -0.87
C VAL A 173 -9.31 -7.78 -0.31
N VAL A 174 -8.06 -7.54 0.08
CA VAL A 174 -7.15 -8.56 0.62
C VAL A 174 -7.79 -9.26 1.82
N THR A 175 -8.35 -8.51 2.76
CA THR A 175 -8.99 -9.06 3.95
C THR A 175 -10.23 -9.88 3.61
N ARG A 176 -11.12 -9.39 2.73
CA ARG A 176 -12.34 -10.10 2.33
C ARG A 176 -12.05 -11.40 1.60
N LEU A 177 -11.12 -11.40 0.66
CA LEU A 177 -10.75 -12.63 -0.04
C LEU A 177 -10.10 -13.65 0.89
N GLN A 178 -9.23 -13.21 1.81
CA GLN A 178 -8.62 -14.10 2.79
C GLN A 178 -9.69 -14.76 3.69
N MET A 179 -10.71 -14.00 4.10
CA MET A 179 -11.85 -14.54 4.86
C MET A 179 -12.67 -15.53 4.04
N MET A 180 -12.94 -15.22 2.77
CA MET A 180 -13.72 -16.09 1.90
C MET A 180 -12.99 -17.40 1.60
N MET A 181 -11.69 -17.36 1.27
CA MET A 181 -10.86 -18.56 1.07
C MET A 181 -10.84 -19.45 2.31
N ASN A 182 -10.68 -18.87 3.50
CA ASN A 182 -10.69 -19.61 4.76
C ASN A 182 -12.08 -20.19 5.10
N THR A 183 -13.16 -19.54 4.66
CA THR A 183 -14.53 -20.02 4.85
C THR A 183 -14.82 -21.20 3.93
N GLU A 184 -14.45 -21.09 2.66
CA GLU A 184 -14.65 -22.17 1.68
C GLU A 184 -13.84 -23.41 2.04
N MET A 185 -12.65 -23.23 2.61
CA MET A 185 -11.82 -24.34 3.12
C MET A 185 -12.54 -25.15 4.21
N ARG A 186 -13.32 -24.48 5.06
CA ARG A 186 -14.05 -25.10 6.18
C ARG A 186 -15.38 -25.73 5.76
N ARG A 187 -15.86 -25.45 4.55
CA ARG A 187 -17.13 -26.00 4.06
C ARG A 187 -16.95 -27.50 3.80
N PRO A 188 -17.75 -28.38 4.42
CA PRO A 188 -17.70 -29.81 4.14
C PRO A 188 -18.06 -30.07 2.68
N SER A 189 -17.37 -31.00 2.02
CA SER A 189 -17.86 -31.56 0.76
C SER A 189 -19.16 -32.30 1.07
N SER A 190 -20.31 -31.70 0.73
CA SER A 190 -21.51 -32.49 0.50
C SER A 190 -21.17 -33.43 -0.67
N GLN A 191 -20.88 -34.69 -0.37
CA GLN A 191 -20.85 -35.77 -1.35
C GLN A 191 -22.29 -36.07 -1.71
N ASP A 192 -22.66 -35.83 -2.97
CA ASP A 192 -23.79 -36.51 -3.62
C ASP A 192 -23.27 -37.79 -4.29
#